data_AF-A0A075WAI6-F1
#
_entry.id   AF-A0A075WAI6-F1
#
_cell.length_a   1.000
_cell.length_b   1.000
_cell.length_c   1.000
_cell.angle_alpha   90.00
_cell.angle_beta   90.00
_cell.angle_gamma   90.00
#
_symmetry.space_group_name_H-M   'P 1'
#
loop_
_entity.id
_entity.type
_entity.pdbx_description
1 polymer ?
#
loop_
_entity_poly.entity_id
_entity_poly.type
_entity_poly.pdbx_seq_one_letter_code
_entity_poly.pdbx_strand_id
1 'polypeptide(L)'
;MVFCYTIKYLTMFTITSITMKTLRVAHIVPLGFERSIVTKAIRKIGGGRVHILSIGPENARLRDPYLYKKQQYFTNAVINDLREMGYEVEFHDVDLFDFESVLSKISELIIQERKRGARVYINISAFGRLVAVAASLAGWYHDCIVYYVEPDRYYEGEKEFYEYGRSVCIDPEIMELPKIEIAKLSKEERFTLSFLLDNGGRAKTDEILKALGDEFQEFKIECRDRREKQIALNKLNRRILDKLESKKYVERIKVGRYNRINLTDEGKIIALLEGRAFKE
;
A
#
# COMPACT_ATOMS: atom_id res chain seq x y z
N MET A 1 -15.61 -71.07 -25.20
CA MET A 1 -16.41 -70.20 -24.30
C MET A 1 -15.50 -69.06 -23.84
N VAL A 2 -15.57 -67.90 -24.50
CA VAL A 2 -16.28 -66.65 -24.13
C VAL A 2 -15.47 -65.76 -23.16
N PHE A 3 -15.36 -64.49 -23.55
CA PHE A 3 -14.85 -63.27 -22.89
C PHE A 3 -13.33 -63.02 -22.97
N CYS A 4 -12.84 -62.09 -23.82
CA CYS A 4 -12.91 -60.60 -23.77
C CYS A 4 -12.19 -60.08 -22.50
N TYR A 5 -11.08 -59.33 -22.57
CA TYR A 5 -11.10 -57.90 -22.88
C TYR A 5 -9.70 -57.36 -23.24
N THR A 6 -9.70 -56.45 -24.21
CA THR A 6 -8.62 -55.55 -24.63
C THR A 6 -8.15 -54.65 -23.48
N ILE A 7 -6.87 -54.71 -23.09
CA ILE A 7 -6.23 -53.65 -22.29
C ILE A 7 -5.50 -52.72 -23.26
N LYS A 8 -6.11 -51.55 -23.48
CA LYS A 8 -5.56 -50.42 -24.21
C LYS A 8 -4.36 -49.85 -23.46
N TYR A 9 -3.26 -49.66 -24.21
CA TYR A 9 -2.18 -48.70 -24.05
C TYR A 9 -2.20 -47.83 -22.77
N LEU A 10 -1.27 -48.15 -21.86
CA LEU A 10 -0.82 -47.26 -20.81
C LEU A 10 0.12 -46.22 -21.45
N THR A 11 -0.42 -45.16 -22.03
CA THR A 11 0.38 -43.98 -22.38
C THR A 11 0.84 -43.33 -21.08
N MET A 12 2.16 -43.38 -20.85
CA MET A 12 2.88 -42.54 -19.89
C MET A 12 2.44 -41.08 -20.08
N PHE A 13 1.50 -40.63 -19.25
CA PHE A 13 1.42 -39.22 -18.93
C PHE A 13 2.64 -38.90 -18.09
N THR A 14 3.69 -38.39 -18.74
CA THR A 14 4.64 -37.49 -18.10
C THR A 14 3.82 -36.47 -17.33
N ILE A 15 3.79 -36.62 -16.00
CA ILE A 15 3.41 -35.56 -15.09
C ILE A 15 4.53 -34.52 -15.26
N THR A 16 4.40 -33.69 -16.29
CA THR A 16 5.00 -32.37 -16.31
C THR A 16 4.57 -31.76 -14.99
N SER A 17 5.52 -31.65 -14.07
CA SER A 17 5.38 -30.88 -12.84
C SER A 17 4.99 -29.47 -13.26
N ILE A 18 3.68 -29.24 -13.42
CA ILE A 18 3.08 -27.92 -13.30
C ILE A 18 3.38 -27.60 -11.85
N THR A 19 4.51 -26.93 -11.62
CA THR A 19 4.71 -26.15 -10.43
C THR A 19 3.49 -25.26 -10.34
N MET A 20 2.51 -25.67 -9.52
CA MET A 20 1.55 -24.75 -8.98
C MET A 20 2.41 -23.67 -8.34
N LYS A 21 2.58 -22.54 -9.04
CA LYS A 21 2.96 -21.29 -8.40
C LYS A 21 1.83 -21.03 -7.43
N THR A 22 1.96 -21.53 -6.21
CA THR A 22 1.11 -21.11 -5.09
C THR A 22 1.23 -19.60 -5.07
N LEU A 23 0.14 -18.91 -5.41
CA LEU A 23 0.07 -17.47 -5.33
C LEU A 23 0.47 -17.10 -3.91
N ARG A 24 1.62 -16.44 -3.76
CA ARG A 24 2.11 -16.00 -2.46
C ARG A 24 1.14 -14.94 -1.96
N VAL A 25 0.56 -15.14 -0.79
CA VAL A 25 -0.31 -14.14 -0.15
C VAL A 25 0.48 -13.45 0.94
N ALA A 26 0.49 -12.12 0.88
CA ALA A 26 1.04 -11.25 1.91
C ALA A 26 -0.08 -10.44 2.56
N HIS A 27 -0.09 -10.39 3.89
CA HIS A 27 -1.02 -9.60 4.67
C HIS A 27 -0.36 -8.31 5.12
N ILE A 28 -1.07 -7.19 5.03
CA ILE A 28 -0.69 -5.92 5.65
C ILE A 28 -1.72 -5.60 6.73
N VAL A 29 -1.25 -5.43 7.96
CA VAL A 29 -2.11 -5.26 9.13
C VAL A 29 -1.65 -4.07 9.96
N PRO A 30 -2.33 -2.92 9.86
CA PRO A 30 -2.24 -1.88 10.86
C PRO A 30 -2.83 -2.37 12.17
N LEU A 31 -2.03 -2.36 13.24
CA LEU A 31 -2.32 -3.09 14.47
C LEU A 31 -2.43 -2.17 15.68
N GLY A 32 -3.57 -2.28 16.37
CA GLY A 32 -3.90 -1.57 17.60
C GLY A 32 -3.96 -2.53 18.78
N PHE A 33 -4.96 -2.35 19.65
CA PHE A 33 -5.22 -3.25 20.78
C PHE A 33 -6.10 -4.43 20.36
N GLU A 34 -5.65 -5.15 19.34
CA GLU A 34 -6.37 -6.26 18.74
C GLU A 34 -5.45 -7.46 18.61
N ARG A 35 -5.99 -8.67 18.74
CA ARG A 35 -5.21 -9.91 18.59
C ARG A 35 -5.97 -10.97 17.82
N SER A 36 -7.13 -11.38 18.33
CA SER A 36 -7.90 -12.49 17.78
C SER A 36 -8.43 -12.22 16.38
N ILE A 37 -8.96 -11.01 16.12
CA ILE A 37 -9.43 -10.63 14.77
C ILE A 37 -8.32 -10.65 13.72
N VAL A 38 -7.05 -10.50 14.13
CA VAL A 38 -5.90 -10.58 13.22
C VAL A 38 -5.48 -12.03 13.04
N THR A 39 -5.18 -12.71 14.14
CA THR A 39 -4.56 -14.04 14.09
C THR A 39 -5.53 -15.09 13.57
N LYS A 40 -6.82 -15.02 13.94
CA LYS A 40 -7.86 -15.94 13.44
C LYS A 40 -8.15 -15.70 11.97
N ALA A 41 -8.29 -14.44 11.54
CA ALA A 41 -8.57 -14.12 10.15
C ALA A 41 -7.42 -14.55 9.23
N ILE A 42 -6.16 -14.27 9.60
CA ILE A 42 -4.99 -14.70 8.81
C ILE A 42 -4.90 -16.23 8.76
N ARG A 43 -5.18 -16.93 9.87
CA ARG A 43 -5.25 -18.39 9.88
C ARG A 43 -6.31 -18.94 8.91
N LYS A 44 -7.49 -18.32 8.85
CA LYS A 44 -8.59 -18.73 7.96
C LYS A 44 -8.29 -18.42 6.49
N ILE A 45 -7.71 -17.26 6.19
CA ILE A 45 -7.35 -16.84 4.81
C ILE A 45 -6.12 -17.61 4.30
N GLY A 46 -5.15 -17.89 5.18
CA GLY A 46 -3.86 -18.45 4.80
C GLY A 46 -2.90 -17.40 4.22
N GLY A 47 -1.71 -17.84 3.82
CA GLY A 47 -0.67 -16.99 3.22
C GLY A 47 0.73 -17.35 3.68
N GLY A 48 1.70 -16.50 3.40
CA GLY A 48 3.11 -16.76 3.73
C GLY A 48 3.80 -15.64 4.52
N ARG A 49 3.44 -14.38 4.27
CA ARG A 49 4.06 -13.21 4.91
C ARG A 49 3.01 -12.30 5.55
N VAL A 50 3.35 -11.70 6.68
CA VAL A 50 2.52 -10.70 7.38
C VAL A 50 3.38 -9.49 7.74
N HIS A 51 2.95 -8.32 7.30
CA HIS A 51 3.49 -7.02 7.68
C HIS A 51 2.62 -6.43 8.78
N ILE A 52 3.17 -6.32 9.99
CA ILE A 52 2.51 -5.68 11.13
C ILE A 52 2.99 -4.23 11.21
N LEU A 53 2.07 -3.28 11.02
CA LEU A 53 2.34 -1.86 11.21
C LEU A 53 1.83 -1.47 12.59
N SER A 54 2.70 -1.02 13.48
CA SER A 54 2.31 -0.51 14.79
C SER A 54 3.31 0.52 15.30
N ILE A 55 3.02 1.12 16.44
CA ILE A 55 3.89 2.14 17.04
C ILE A 55 5.04 1.43 17.74
N GLY A 56 6.26 1.62 17.24
CA GLY A 56 7.50 1.12 17.79
C GLY A 56 8.32 2.20 18.51
N PRO A 57 9.60 1.90 18.81
CA PRO A 57 10.48 2.77 19.59
C PRO A 57 10.69 4.17 18.98
N GLU A 58 10.74 4.29 17.65
CA GLU A 58 10.98 5.57 16.96
C GLU A 58 9.80 6.53 17.15
N ASN A 59 8.59 5.98 17.23
CA ASN A 59 7.35 6.73 17.44
C ASN A 59 6.84 6.69 18.90
N ALA A 60 7.56 6.02 19.81
CA ALA A 60 7.16 5.87 21.21
C ALA A 60 6.95 7.21 21.92
N ARG A 61 7.80 8.20 21.63
CA ARG A 61 7.75 9.56 22.20
C ARG A 61 6.46 10.32 21.88
N LEU A 62 5.73 9.89 20.85
CA LEU A 62 4.49 10.54 20.42
C LEU A 62 3.28 10.07 21.25
N ARG A 63 3.49 9.16 22.21
CA ARG A 63 2.43 8.50 22.96
C ARG A 63 2.66 8.55 24.46
N ASP A 64 1.54 8.42 25.17
CA ASP A 64 1.54 8.12 26.58
C ASP A 64 2.32 6.80 26.85
N PRO A 65 3.27 6.79 27.80
CA PRO A 65 4.10 5.60 28.05
C PRO A 65 3.31 4.35 28.42
N TYR A 66 2.18 4.49 29.11
CA TYR A 66 1.33 3.36 29.47
C TYR A 66 0.60 2.80 28.24
N LEU A 67 0.05 3.67 27.39
CA LEU A 67 -0.53 3.26 26.10
C LEU A 67 0.51 2.61 25.18
N TYR A 68 1.74 3.12 25.14
CA TYR A 68 2.83 2.52 24.37
C TYR A 68 3.15 1.10 24.87
N LYS A 69 3.31 0.92 26.19
CA LYS A 69 3.55 -0.41 26.77
C LYS A 69 2.41 -1.39 26.47
N LYS A 70 1.16 -0.91 26.52
CA LYS A 70 -0.01 -1.70 26.14
C LYS A 70 0.00 -2.07 24.66
N GLN A 71 0.36 -1.14 23.76
CA GLN A 71 0.51 -1.44 22.33
C GLN A 71 1.58 -2.49 22.09
N GLN A 72 2.73 -2.38 22.76
CA GLN A 72 3.83 -3.34 22.65
C GLN A 72 3.42 -4.75 23.09
N TYR A 73 2.56 -4.88 24.10
CA TYR A 73 1.98 -6.17 24.47
C TYR A 73 1.25 -6.81 23.27
N PHE A 74 0.29 -6.10 22.67
CA PHE A 74 -0.51 -6.64 21.57
C PHE A 74 0.33 -6.93 20.33
N THR A 75 1.24 -6.02 20.00
CA THR A 75 2.16 -6.20 18.88
C THR A 75 3.00 -7.46 19.04
N ASN A 76 3.61 -7.67 20.21
CA ASN A 76 4.42 -8.86 20.47
C ASN A 76 3.57 -10.13 20.50
N ALA A 77 2.38 -10.09 21.11
CA ALA A 77 1.48 -11.24 21.17
C ALA A 77 1.06 -11.70 19.76
N VAL A 78 0.64 -10.77 18.90
CA VAL A 78 0.25 -11.07 17.51
C VAL A 78 1.44 -11.60 16.69
N ILE A 79 2.61 -10.97 16.80
CA ILE A 79 3.80 -11.42 16.08
C ILE A 79 4.17 -12.85 16.49
N ASN A 80 4.15 -13.15 17.80
CA ASN A 80 4.48 -14.48 18.31
C ASN A 80 3.46 -15.52 17.84
N ASP A 81 2.16 -15.25 17.99
CA ASP A 81 1.09 -16.15 17.54
C ASP A 81 1.23 -16.49 16.05
N LEU A 82 1.51 -15.50 15.20
CA LEU A 82 1.68 -15.70 13.76
C LEU A 82 2.96 -16.48 13.44
N ARG A 83 4.06 -16.22 14.14
CA ARG A 83 5.31 -16.98 13.94
C ARG A 83 5.16 -18.44 14.35
N GLU A 84 4.47 -18.72 15.46
CA GLU A 84 4.15 -20.08 15.91
C GLU A 84 3.27 -20.83 14.89
N MET A 85 2.43 -20.10 14.15
CA MET A 85 1.64 -20.65 13.03
C MET A 85 2.45 -20.83 11.74
N GLY A 86 3.73 -20.45 11.72
CA GLY A 86 4.63 -20.63 10.58
C GLY A 86 4.64 -19.48 9.55
N TYR A 87 4.08 -18.30 9.88
CA TYR A 87 4.14 -17.13 9.00
C TYR A 87 5.48 -16.38 9.15
N GLU A 88 5.96 -15.82 8.05
CA GLU A 88 7.04 -14.84 8.07
C GLU A 88 6.48 -13.47 8.48
N VAL A 89 6.91 -12.94 9.62
CA VAL A 89 6.34 -11.70 10.18
C VAL A 89 7.38 -10.60 10.23
N GLU A 90 7.10 -9.51 9.52
CA GLU A 90 7.86 -8.25 9.54
C GLU A 90 7.12 -7.19 10.35
N PHE A 91 7.85 -6.49 11.22
CA PHE A 91 7.34 -5.36 11.98
C PHE A 91 7.77 -4.04 11.33
N HIS A 92 6.85 -3.09 11.24
CA HIS A 92 7.11 -1.74 10.76
C HIS A 92 6.66 -0.73 11.82
N ASP A 93 7.61 0.08 12.28
CA ASP A 93 7.35 1.21 13.15
C ASP A 93 6.71 2.35 12.35
N VAL A 94 5.42 2.63 12.61
CA VAL A 94 4.64 3.61 11.86
C VAL A 94 3.84 4.48 12.83
N ASP A 95 3.85 5.79 12.59
CA ASP A 95 2.89 6.69 13.23
C ASP A 95 1.48 6.44 12.68
N LEU A 96 0.76 5.51 13.30
CA LEU A 96 -0.62 5.16 12.94
C LEU A 96 -1.65 6.28 13.15
N PHE A 97 -1.26 7.43 13.69
CA PHE A 97 -2.13 8.59 13.88
C PHE A 97 -1.88 9.68 12.82
N ASP A 98 -0.81 9.54 12.04
CA ASP A 98 -0.55 10.36 10.85
C ASP A 98 -1.04 9.62 9.60
N PHE A 99 -2.08 10.18 8.98
CA PHE A 99 -2.70 9.64 7.77
C PHE A 99 -1.68 9.44 6.64
N GLU A 100 -0.76 10.38 6.45
CA GLU A 100 0.21 10.34 5.36
C GLU A 100 1.27 9.27 5.59
N SER A 101 1.74 9.15 6.84
CA SER A 101 2.68 8.11 7.26
C SER A 101 2.13 6.70 6.96
N VAL A 102 0.87 6.45 7.35
CA VAL A 102 0.19 5.17 7.10
C VAL A 102 0.00 4.92 5.61
N LEU A 103 -0.55 5.90 4.88
CA LEU A 103 -0.83 5.78 3.45
C LEU A 103 0.44 5.48 2.64
N SER A 104 1.52 6.22 2.94
CA SER A 104 2.83 6.03 2.33
C SER A 104 3.38 4.65 2.61
N LYS A 105 3.39 4.22 3.88
CA LYS A 105 3.99 2.94 4.27
C LYS A 105 3.23 1.74 3.69
N ILE A 106 1.90 1.76 3.72
CA ILE A 106 1.10 0.69 3.13
C ILE A 106 1.34 0.62 1.61
N SER A 107 1.38 1.76 0.92
CA SER A 107 1.64 1.81 -0.52
C SER A 107 3.03 1.25 -0.87
N GLU A 108 4.05 1.62 -0.09
CA GLU A 108 5.41 1.07 -0.21
C GLU A 108 5.42 -0.46 -0.10
N LEU A 109 4.81 -1.02 0.94
CA LEU A 109 4.76 -2.46 1.19
C LEU A 109 3.99 -3.21 0.09
N ILE A 110 2.88 -2.64 -0.40
CA ILE A 110 2.13 -3.23 -1.52
C ILE A 110 3.03 -3.35 -2.76
N ILE A 111 3.77 -2.29 -3.09
CA ILE A 111 4.67 -2.27 -4.26
C ILE A 111 5.78 -3.32 -4.09
N GLN A 112 6.38 -3.41 -2.90
CA GLN A 112 7.43 -4.39 -2.59
C GLN A 112 6.93 -5.84 -2.73
N GLU A 113 5.78 -6.17 -2.15
CA GLU A 113 5.21 -7.52 -2.23
C GLU A 113 4.75 -7.88 -3.65
N ARG A 114 4.25 -6.91 -4.42
CA ARG A 114 3.93 -7.11 -5.84
C ARG A 114 5.17 -7.42 -6.67
N LYS A 115 6.30 -6.76 -6.42
CA LYS A 115 7.58 -7.09 -7.07
C LYS A 115 8.02 -8.52 -6.77
N ARG A 116 7.68 -9.04 -5.58
CA ARG A 116 7.90 -10.44 -5.17
C ARG A 116 6.87 -11.42 -5.75
N GLY A 117 5.90 -10.94 -6.51
CA GLY A 117 4.84 -11.74 -7.13
C GLY A 117 3.73 -12.17 -6.16
N ALA A 118 3.59 -11.47 -5.03
CA ALA A 118 2.55 -11.77 -4.04
C ALA A 118 1.25 -11.02 -4.31
N ARG A 119 0.12 -11.65 -3.98
CA ARG A 119 -1.19 -11.01 -3.85
C ARG A 119 -1.28 -10.42 -2.44
N VAL A 120 -1.70 -9.16 -2.35
CA VAL A 120 -1.73 -8.43 -1.08
C VAL A 120 -3.16 -8.36 -0.55
N TYR A 121 -3.30 -8.69 0.72
CA TYR A 121 -4.52 -8.61 1.52
C TYR A 121 -4.30 -7.58 2.63
N ILE A 122 -5.28 -6.72 2.87
CA ILE A 122 -5.16 -5.63 3.84
C ILE A 122 -6.30 -5.75 4.85
N ASN A 123 -5.94 -5.98 6.10
CA ASN A 123 -6.89 -6.00 7.20
C ASN A 123 -7.14 -4.55 7.67
N ILE A 124 -8.39 -4.11 7.64
CA ILE A 124 -8.78 -2.76 8.10
C ILE A 124 -9.54 -2.75 9.43
N SER A 125 -9.74 -3.92 10.04
CA SER A 125 -10.46 -4.08 11.31
C SER A 125 -9.58 -3.89 12.55
N ALA A 126 -8.26 -3.99 12.41
CA ALA A 126 -7.33 -4.07 13.54
C ALA A 126 -6.83 -2.73 14.10
N PHE A 127 -7.34 -1.60 13.59
CA PHE A 127 -7.05 -0.26 14.11
C PHE A 127 -8.23 0.70 13.94
N GLY A 128 -8.05 1.95 14.40
CA GLY A 128 -9.03 3.03 14.28
C GLY A 128 -9.35 3.46 12.83
N ARG A 129 -10.48 4.17 12.70
CA ARG A 129 -11.12 4.53 11.42
C ARG A 129 -10.22 5.28 10.44
N LEU A 130 -9.38 6.19 10.93
CA LEU A 130 -8.45 6.97 10.07
C LEU A 130 -7.50 6.04 9.30
N VAL A 131 -6.95 5.04 9.98
CA VAL A 131 -6.06 4.04 9.40
C VAL A 131 -6.81 3.11 8.45
N ALA A 132 -8.03 2.72 8.80
CA ALA A 132 -8.88 1.94 7.91
C ALA A 132 -9.13 2.66 6.56
N VAL A 133 -9.36 3.99 6.59
CA VAL A 133 -9.51 4.80 5.37
C VAL A 133 -8.21 4.83 4.56
N ALA A 134 -7.07 5.12 5.19
CA ALA A 134 -5.78 5.16 4.51
C ALA A 134 -5.44 3.79 3.86
N ALA A 135 -5.62 2.71 4.61
CA ALA A 135 -5.38 1.35 4.16
C ALA A 135 -6.31 0.94 3.01
N SER A 136 -7.58 1.34 3.06
CA SER A 136 -8.54 1.08 1.99
C SER A 136 -8.18 1.83 0.71
N LEU A 137 -7.80 3.11 0.81
CA LEU A 137 -7.36 3.90 -0.34
C LEU A 137 -6.12 3.28 -1.00
N ALA A 138 -5.11 2.91 -0.21
CA ALA A 138 -3.92 2.23 -0.73
C ALA A 138 -4.28 0.89 -1.39
N GLY A 139 -5.13 0.09 -0.74
CA GLY A 139 -5.58 -1.19 -1.28
C GLY A 139 -6.31 -1.04 -2.61
N TRP A 140 -7.29 -0.15 -2.69
CA TRP A 140 -8.06 0.09 -3.92
C TRP A 140 -7.21 0.68 -5.04
N TYR A 141 -6.32 1.62 -4.72
CA TYR A 141 -5.40 2.22 -5.68
C TYR A 141 -4.54 1.17 -6.37
N HIS A 142 -4.01 0.25 -5.56
CA HIS A 142 -3.12 -0.78 -6.05
C HIS A 142 -3.84 -2.00 -6.57
N ASP A 143 -5.14 -2.20 -6.34
CA ASP A 143 -5.89 -3.43 -6.67
C ASP A 143 -5.59 -4.61 -5.74
N CYS A 144 -5.54 -4.34 -4.44
CA CYS A 144 -5.41 -5.34 -3.36
C CYS A 144 -6.78 -5.78 -2.86
N ILE A 145 -6.83 -6.91 -2.16
CA ILE A 145 -8.03 -7.27 -1.38
C ILE A 145 -7.99 -6.48 -0.08
N VAL A 146 -9.02 -5.70 0.17
CA VAL A 146 -9.24 -5.00 1.44
C VAL A 146 -10.36 -5.73 2.16
N TYR A 147 -10.13 -6.14 3.40
CA TYR A 147 -11.11 -6.90 4.15
C TYR A 147 -11.31 -6.39 5.58
N TYR A 148 -12.55 -6.48 6.02
CA TYR A 148 -12.97 -6.23 7.39
C TYR A 148 -13.29 -7.57 8.06
N VAL A 149 -13.01 -7.66 9.36
CA VAL A 149 -13.36 -8.82 10.18
C VAL A 149 -14.39 -8.35 11.19
N GLU A 150 -15.57 -8.94 11.15
CA GLU A 150 -16.62 -8.69 12.14
C GLU A 150 -16.35 -9.54 13.38
N PRO A 151 -16.28 -8.94 14.58
CA PRO A 151 -16.05 -9.70 15.80
C PRO A 151 -17.35 -10.30 16.33
N ASP A 152 -17.24 -11.44 17.02
CA ASP A 152 -18.39 -12.06 17.68
C ASP A 152 -18.97 -11.15 18.78
N ARG A 153 -18.08 -10.49 19.53
CA ARG A 153 -18.42 -9.53 20.60
C ARG A 153 -17.19 -8.72 21.02
N TYR A 154 -17.42 -7.78 21.93
CA TYR A 154 -16.35 -7.07 22.63
C TYR A 154 -15.94 -7.79 23.92
N TYR A 155 -14.73 -7.49 24.39
CA TYR A 155 -14.20 -8.01 25.66
C TYR A 155 -15.06 -7.59 26.88
N GLU A 156 -15.19 -8.49 27.87
CA GLU A 156 -15.95 -8.21 29.10
C GLU A 156 -15.06 -7.95 30.33
N GLY A 157 -13.75 -8.10 30.21
CA GLY A 157 -12.81 -7.85 31.31
C GLY A 157 -11.35 -7.82 30.89
N GLU A 158 -10.46 -7.47 31.83
CA GLU A 158 -9.03 -7.31 31.56
C GLU A 158 -8.37 -8.61 31.08
N LYS A 159 -8.76 -9.76 31.64
CA LYS A 159 -8.27 -11.07 31.19
C LYS A 159 -8.56 -11.30 29.71
N GLU A 160 -9.82 -11.11 29.30
CA GLU A 160 -10.21 -11.27 27.90
C GLU A 160 -9.55 -10.23 27.00
N PHE A 161 -9.41 -9.00 27.47
CA PHE A 161 -8.75 -7.95 26.72
C PHE A 161 -7.31 -8.33 26.34
N TYR A 162 -6.54 -8.90 27.26
CA TYR A 162 -5.18 -9.35 26.97
C TYR A 162 -5.14 -10.68 26.19
N GLU A 163 -6.15 -11.53 26.35
CA GLU A 163 -6.26 -12.80 25.62
C GLU A 163 -6.64 -12.58 24.14
N TYR A 164 -7.61 -11.71 23.85
CA TYR A 164 -8.23 -11.55 22.52
C TYR A 164 -8.01 -10.18 21.87
N GLY A 165 -7.74 -9.13 22.64
CA GLY A 165 -7.86 -7.74 22.19
C GLY A 165 -9.19 -7.10 22.58
N ARG A 166 -9.48 -5.93 22.00
CA ARG A 166 -10.78 -5.26 22.17
C ARG A 166 -11.92 -6.09 21.59
N SER A 167 -11.62 -6.84 20.54
CA SER A 167 -12.60 -7.62 19.82
C SER A 167 -12.32 -9.10 20.06
N VAL A 168 -13.34 -9.83 20.54
CA VAL A 168 -13.28 -11.28 20.70
C VAL A 168 -13.74 -11.92 19.41
N CYS A 169 -12.87 -12.73 18.81
CA CYS A 169 -13.12 -13.44 17.57
C CYS A 169 -12.74 -14.92 17.74
N ILE A 170 -13.73 -15.79 17.63
CA ILE A 170 -13.60 -17.26 17.71
C ILE A 170 -13.58 -17.82 16.28
N ASP A 171 -14.59 -17.48 15.48
CA ASP A 171 -14.65 -17.78 14.04
C ASP A 171 -14.81 -16.47 13.24
N PRO A 172 -13.80 -16.05 12.47
CA PRO A 172 -13.84 -14.75 11.82
C PRO A 172 -14.84 -14.75 10.66
N GLU A 173 -15.82 -13.85 10.74
CA GLU A 173 -16.62 -13.42 9.60
C GLU A 173 -15.84 -12.36 8.82
N ILE A 174 -15.44 -12.72 7.60
CA ILE A 174 -14.53 -11.92 6.77
C ILE A 174 -15.32 -11.35 5.61
N MET A 175 -15.41 -10.03 5.58
CA MET A 175 -16.07 -9.28 4.51
C MET A 175 -15.00 -8.60 3.64
N GLU A 176 -14.87 -9.03 2.39
CA GLU A 176 -14.11 -8.29 1.39
C GLU A 176 -14.89 -7.02 1.02
N LEU A 177 -14.23 -5.87 1.10
CA LEU A 177 -14.86 -4.60 0.74
C LEU A 177 -14.94 -4.45 -0.78
N PRO A 178 -16.04 -3.89 -1.31
CA PRO A 178 -16.13 -3.57 -2.73
C PRO A 178 -15.05 -2.56 -3.11
N LYS A 179 -14.46 -2.77 -4.28
CA LYS A 179 -13.40 -1.92 -4.79
C LYS A 179 -13.95 -0.63 -5.38
N ILE A 180 -13.28 0.49 -5.12
CA ILE A 180 -13.47 1.75 -5.83
C ILE A 180 -12.32 1.93 -6.82
N GLU A 181 -12.62 2.15 -8.09
CA GLU A 181 -11.58 2.39 -9.09
C GLU A 181 -11.01 3.81 -8.96
N ILE A 182 -9.69 3.89 -8.78
CA ILE A 182 -8.96 5.16 -8.77
C ILE A 182 -8.14 5.24 -10.06
N ALA A 183 -8.31 6.33 -10.81
CA ALA A 183 -7.66 6.53 -12.09
C ALA A 183 -6.13 6.55 -11.93
N LYS A 184 -5.44 5.68 -12.66
CA LYS A 184 -3.98 5.63 -12.66
C LYS A 184 -3.38 6.76 -13.50
N LEU A 185 -2.23 7.24 -13.05
CA LEU A 185 -1.47 8.28 -13.71
C LEU A 185 -0.47 7.73 -14.73
N SER A 186 -0.13 8.52 -15.74
CA SER A 186 0.98 8.21 -16.65
C SER A 186 2.33 8.25 -15.91
N LYS A 187 3.38 7.63 -16.46
CA LYS A 187 4.72 7.63 -15.83
C LYS A 187 5.22 9.05 -15.52
N GLU A 188 4.99 9.97 -16.45
CA GLU A 188 5.41 11.37 -16.37
C GLU A 188 4.57 12.18 -15.38
N GLU A 189 3.26 11.93 -15.34
CA GLU A 189 2.36 12.50 -14.32
C GLU A 189 2.80 12.08 -12.91
N ARG A 190 3.06 10.79 -12.71
CA ARG A 190 3.54 10.24 -11.42
C ARG A 190 4.87 10.81 -10.99
N PHE A 191 5.83 10.85 -11.90
CA PHE A 191 7.15 11.43 -11.64
C PHE A 191 7.02 12.89 -11.23
N THR A 192 6.15 13.66 -11.90
CA THR A 192 5.93 15.07 -11.59
C THR A 192 5.34 15.26 -10.20
N LEU A 193 4.34 14.46 -9.81
CA LEU A 193 3.77 14.54 -8.45
C LEU A 193 4.79 14.12 -7.38
N SER A 194 5.56 13.05 -7.62
CA SER A 194 6.63 12.61 -6.70
C SER A 194 7.71 13.69 -6.55
N PHE A 195 8.12 14.31 -7.65
CA PHE A 195 9.10 15.40 -7.63
C PHE A 195 8.59 16.60 -6.83
N LEU A 196 7.33 16.99 -7.02
CA LEU A 196 6.74 18.06 -6.22
C LEU A 196 6.68 17.70 -4.74
N LEU A 197 6.30 16.47 -4.39
CA LEU A 197 6.22 16.00 -3.01
C LEU A 197 7.59 16.09 -2.31
N ASP A 198 8.64 15.61 -2.98
CA ASP A 198 10.02 15.66 -2.48
C ASP A 198 10.55 17.10 -2.36
N ASN A 199 10.01 18.06 -3.11
CA ASN A 199 10.36 19.48 -3.06
C ASN A 199 9.41 20.31 -2.17
N GLY A 200 8.79 19.68 -1.17
CA GLY A 200 7.93 20.38 -0.22
C GLY A 200 6.60 20.83 -0.81
N GLY A 201 6.11 20.10 -1.82
CA GLY A 201 4.82 20.33 -2.46
C GLY A 201 4.80 21.45 -3.49
N ARG A 202 5.94 21.99 -3.92
CA ARG A 202 5.98 23.10 -4.88
C ARG A 202 7.26 23.14 -5.69
N ALA A 203 7.17 23.54 -6.96
CA ALA A 203 8.31 23.80 -7.81
C ALA A 203 7.97 24.79 -8.94
N LYS A 204 8.98 25.40 -9.54
CA LYS A 204 8.82 26.20 -10.77
C LYS A 204 8.65 25.27 -11.97
N THR A 205 7.95 25.75 -13.00
CA THR A 205 7.80 24.99 -14.25
C THR A 205 9.15 24.61 -14.88
N ASP A 206 10.15 25.48 -14.82
CA ASP A 206 11.49 25.19 -15.34
C ASP A 206 12.23 24.10 -14.53
N GLU A 207 11.99 24.01 -13.22
CA GLU A 207 12.58 22.99 -12.34
C GLU A 207 11.98 21.61 -12.65
N ILE A 208 10.65 21.55 -12.81
CA ILE A 208 9.92 20.34 -13.21
C ILE A 208 10.39 19.87 -14.59
N LEU A 209 10.51 20.79 -15.55
CA LEU A 209 10.94 20.46 -16.90
C LEU A 209 12.36 19.89 -16.92
N LYS A 210 13.26 20.47 -16.11
CA LYS A 210 14.63 19.96 -15.98
C LYS A 210 14.62 18.55 -15.40
N ALA A 211 13.92 18.32 -14.28
CA ALA A 211 13.84 17.01 -13.65
C ALA A 211 13.25 15.95 -14.60
N LEU A 212 12.21 16.30 -15.37
CA LEU A 212 11.66 15.43 -16.40
C LEU A 212 12.64 15.15 -17.53
N GLY A 213 13.46 16.13 -17.94
CA GLY A 213 14.47 15.93 -18.98
C GLY A 213 15.64 15.04 -18.54
N ASP A 214 15.91 15.00 -17.24
CA ASP A 214 16.91 14.10 -16.64
C ASP A 214 16.42 12.63 -16.64
N GLU A 215 15.11 12.41 -16.46
CA GLU A 215 14.50 11.07 -16.39
C GLU A 215 13.97 10.56 -17.75
N PHE A 216 13.32 11.43 -18.52
CA PHE A 216 12.61 11.07 -19.75
C PHE A 216 13.23 11.79 -20.95
N GLN A 217 13.83 11.02 -21.87
CA GLN A 217 14.50 11.56 -23.06
C GLN A 217 13.61 12.52 -23.88
N GLU A 218 12.30 12.31 -23.91
CA GLU A 218 11.36 13.17 -24.64
C GLU A 218 11.20 14.59 -24.08
N PHE A 219 11.65 14.85 -22.86
CA PHE A 219 11.68 16.18 -22.22
C PHE A 219 13.07 16.79 -22.17
N LYS A 220 14.11 16.06 -22.60
CA LYS A 220 15.48 16.54 -22.60
C LYS A 220 15.65 17.73 -23.56
N ILE A 221 16.36 18.75 -23.08
CA ILE A 221 16.70 19.95 -23.85
C ILE A 221 18.22 19.97 -23.99
N GLU A 222 18.71 19.70 -25.20
CA GLU A 222 20.15 19.57 -25.45
C GLU A 222 20.82 20.91 -25.76
N CYS A 223 20.11 21.82 -26.44
CA CYS A 223 20.63 23.13 -26.77
C CYS A 223 19.93 24.23 -25.95
N ARG A 224 20.63 25.32 -25.64
CA ARG A 224 20.02 26.53 -25.04
C ARG A 224 19.21 27.35 -26.06
N ASP A 225 18.64 26.70 -27.08
CA ASP A 225 17.75 27.36 -28.02
C ASP A 225 16.43 27.71 -27.33
N ARG A 226 16.05 28.98 -27.44
CA ARG A 226 14.78 29.50 -26.92
C ARG A 226 13.60 28.77 -27.55
N ARG A 227 13.69 28.36 -28.82
CA ARG A 227 12.62 27.64 -29.53
C ARG A 227 12.43 26.24 -28.98
N GLU A 228 13.51 25.48 -28.78
CA GLU A 228 13.48 24.15 -28.16
C GLU A 228 12.86 24.19 -26.77
N LYS A 229 13.29 25.14 -25.92
CA LYS A 229 12.72 25.32 -24.58
C LYS A 229 11.21 25.58 -24.64
N GLN A 230 10.73 26.39 -25.58
CA GLN A 230 9.31 26.67 -25.73
C GLN A 230 8.51 25.42 -26.15
N ILE A 231 9.06 24.59 -27.04
CA ILE A 231 8.46 23.32 -27.46
C ILE A 231 8.36 22.36 -26.26
N ALA A 232 9.43 22.24 -25.48
CA ALA A 232 9.48 21.38 -24.30
C ALA A 232 8.48 21.85 -23.21
N LEU A 233 8.39 23.16 -22.97
CA LEU A 233 7.37 23.75 -22.08
C LEU A 233 5.95 23.48 -22.56
N ASN A 234 5.67 23.64 -23.86
CA ASN A 234 4.34 23.34 -24.41
C ASN A 234 3.98 21.86 -24.25
N LYS A 235 4.97 20.97 -24.39
CA LYS A 235 4.82 19.53 -24.15
C LYS A 235 4.51 19.24 -22.69
N LEU A 236 5.27 19.80 -21.75
CA LEU A 236 5.06 19.68 -20.30
C LEU A 236 3.64 20.12 -19.91
N ASN A 237 3.21 21.29 -20.38
CA ASN A 237 1.86 21.78 -20.10
C ASN A 237 0.79 20.80 -20.61
N ARG A 238 0.78 20.53 -21.92
CA ARG A 238 -0.30 19.73 -22.54
C ARG A 238 -0.33 18.27 -22.08
N ARG A 239 0.84 17.64 -21.90
CA ARG A 239 0.90 16.21 -21.59
C ARG A 239 0.70 15.93 -20.10
N ILE A 240 1.07 16.86 -19.23
CA ILE A 240 1.18 16.64 -17.79
C ILE A 240 0.41 17.70 -17.01
N LEU A 241 0.88 18.96 -16.99
CA LEU A 241 0.38 19.95 -16.04
C LEU A 241 -1.11 20.25 -16.25
N ASP A 242 -1.56 20.40 -17.48
CA ASP A 242 -2.97 20.68 -17.79
C ASP A 242 -3.88 19.52 -17.35
N LYS A 243 -3.39 18.27 -17.45
CA LYS A 243 -4.13 17.09 -16.98
C LYS A 243 -4.18 17.01 -15.46
N LEU A 244 -3.04 17.21 -14.80
CA LEU A 244 -2.97 17.22 -13.33
C LEU A 244 -3.82 18.36 -12.74
N GLU A 245 -3.83 19.52 -13.38
CA GLU A 245 -4.66 20.67 -13.02
C GLU A 245 -6.15 20.38 -13.24
N SER A 246 -6.52 19.74 -14.36
CA SER A 246 -7.92 19.32 -14.60
C SER A 246 -8.45 18.31 -13.58
N LYS A 247 -7.56 17.46 -13.05
CA LYS A 247 -7.84 16.49 -11.97
C LYS A 247 -7.77 17.13 -10.57
N LYS A 248 -7.42 18.41 -10.48
CA LYS A 248 -7.21 19.17 -9.23
C LYS A 248 -6.10 18.62 -8.33
N TYR A 249 -5.08 17.99 -8.92
CA TYR A 249 -3.91 17.49 -8.18
C TYR A 249 -2.82 18.55 -8.04
N VAL A 250 -2.83 19.55 -8.92
CA VAL A 250 -1.92 20.69 -8.83
C VAL A 250 -2.67 21.98 -9.09
N GLU A 251 -2.12 23.07 -8.55
CA GLU A 251 -2.53 24.43 -8.86
C GLU A 251 -1.36 25.22 -9.45
N ARG A 252 -1.66 26.11 -10.40
CA ARG A 252 -0.67 26.99 -11.01
C ARG A 252 -0.81 28.41 -10.47
N ILE A 253 0.22 28.88 -9.77
CA ILE A 253 0.28 30.25 -9.24
C ILE A 253 1.31 31.05 -10.03
N LYS A 254 0.90 32.21 -10.57
CA LYS A 254 1.82 33.16 -11.21
C LYS A 254 2.60 33.92 -10.14
N VAL A 255 3.92 33.82 -10.17
CA VAL A 255 4.84 34.51 -9.26
C VAL A 255 5.84 35.33 -10.08
N GLY A 256 5.51 36.61 -10.25
CA GLY A 256 6.29 37.53 -11.09
C GLY A 256 6.34 37.08 -12.55
N ARG A 257 7.54 36.70 -13.03
CA ARG A 257 7.78 36.24 -14.40
C ARG A 257 7.64 34.73 -14.59
N TYR A 258 7.44 33.99 -13.50
CA TYR A 258 7.42 32.52 -13.53
C TYR A 258 6.08 31.97 -13.04
N ASN A 259 5.79 30.74 -13.45
CA ASN A 259 4.71 29.95 -12.86
C ASN A 259 5.30 29.00 -11.82
N ARG A 260 4.66 28.96 -10.66
CA ARG A 260 4.89 27.98 -9.60
C ARG A 260 3.75 26.99 -9.61
N ILE A 261 4.08 25.71 -9.59
CA ILE A 261 3.13 24.62 -9.49
C ILE A 261 3.16 24.14 -8.04
N ASN A 262 2.00 24.09 -7.39
CA ASN A 262 1.87 23.54 -6.04
C ASN A 262 1.01 22.26 -6.09
N LEU A 263 1.32 21.28 -5.24
CA LEU A 263 0.41 20.18 -4.96
C LEU A 263 -0.80 20.70 -4.17
N THR A 264 -1.97 20.19 -4.52
CA THR A 264 -3.14 20.22 -3.65
C THR A 264 -3.10 19.07 -2.65
N ASP A 265 -4.03 19.05 -1.70
CA ASP A 265 -4.16 17.93 -0.76
C ASP A 265 -4.47 16.61 -1.50
N GLU A 266 -5.35 16.65 -2.51
CA GLU A 266 -5.66 15.48 -3.34
C GLU A 266 -4.43 15.02 -4.14
N GLY A 267 -3.66 15.96 -4.70
CA GLY A 267 -2.42 15.65 -5.40
C GLY A 267 -1.38 15.01 -4.48
N LYS A 268 -1.31 15.47 -3.23
CA LYS A 268 -0.45 14.90 -2.20
C LYS A 268 -0.84 13.47 -1.86
N ILE A 269 -2.13 13.18 -1.68
CA ILE A 269 -2.65 11.82 -1.45
C ILE A 269 -2.28 10.89 -2.61
N ILE A 270 -2.52 11.32 -3.85
CA ILE A 270 -2.19 10.52 -5.03
C ILE A 270 -0.68 10.30 -5.15
N ALA A 271 0.14 11.30 -4.85
CA ALA A 271 1.60 11.16 -4.83
C ALA A 271 2.08 10.11 -3.80
N LEU A 272 1.47 10.10 -2.60
CA LEU A 272 1.78 9.11 -1.56
C LEU A 272 1.34 7.69 -1.97
N LEU A 273 0.19 7.57 -2.66
CA LEU A 273 -0.33 6.30 -3.16
C LEU A 273 0.56 5.65 -4.21
N GLU A 274 1.25 6.42 -5.05
CA GLU A 274 2.23 5.88 -6.00
C GLU A 274 3.45 5.25 -5.32
N GLY A 275 3.63 5.52 -4.01
CA GLY A 275 4.85 5.20 -3.28
C GLY A 275 6.05 5.97 -3.83
N ARG A 276 7.19 5.86 -3.15
CA ARG A 276 8.46 6.44 -3.63
C ARG A 276 9.09 5.60 -4.75
N ALA A 277 8.29 5.27 -5.78
CA ALA A 277 8.62 4.31 -6.83
C ALA A 277 9.78 4.71 -7.75
N PHE A 278 10.35 5.91 -7.62
CA PHE A 278 11.43 6.45 -8.46
C PHE A 278 12.80 6.50 -7.76
N LYS A 279 12.96 5.85 -6.60
CA LYS A 279 14.25 5.78 -5.87
C LYS A 279 14.96 4.42 -5.97
N GLU A 280 14.59 3.59 -6.95
CA GLU A 280 15.27 2.32 -7.25
C GLU A 280 15.98 2.37 -8.60
#